data_AF-A0A1P8WCT2-F1
#
_entry.id   AF-A0A1P8WCT2-F1
#
_cell.length_a   1.000
_cell.length_b   1.000
_cell.length_c   1.000
_cell.angle_alpha   90.00
_cell.angle_beta   90.00
_cell.angle_gamma   90.00
#
_symmetry.space_group_name_H-M   'P 1'
#
loop_
_entity.id
_entity.type
_entity.pdbx_description
1 polymer ?
#
loop_
_entity_poly.entity_id
_entity_poly.type
_entity_poly.pdbx_seq_one_letter_code
_entity_poly.pdbx_strand_id
1 'polypeptide(L)'
;MKSIIEYIRATVVVCACCLVLQAVADAQSSRSRQEKEDVLTDRELEMRLSKAEDALVSEYKDVAMKLYNQGDKEKSMAMLRRLKELNPRLEGLGDQIKQINEELMDENANEFDLDTKKPWESIGEVSEDKPFRIQSSGEFKMTFNATVTVDGLKPDKESKDYLPGAPLGCLLGVIVTDGKPGKPFPVKSQLEHTPKKGGTLFLKVNVPEGTRCLGRIKVKVSGYIQTSRR
;
A
#
# COMPACT_ATOMS: atom_id res chain seq x y z
N MET A 1 -73.88 -28.43 -39.41
CA MET A 1 -73.23 -28.86 -38.15
C MET A 1 -72.76 -30.30 -38.30
N LYS A 2 -71.49 -30.49 -38.66
CA LYS A 2 -70.67 -31.70 -38.47
C LYS A 2 -69.26 -31.22 -38.12
N SER A 3 -68.63 -31.97 -37.24
CA SER A 3 -67.81 -31.48 -36.13
C SER A 3 -66.32 -31.36 -36.48
N ILE A 4 -65.71 -30.29 -35.99
CA ILE A 4 -64.26 -30.00 -35.97
C ILE A 4 -63.43 -31.16 -35.37
N ILE A 5 -64.08 -32.09 -34.68
CA ILE A 5 -63.49 -33.28 -34.04
C ILE A 5 -62.95 -34.30 -35.06
N GLU A 6 -63.47 -34.38 -36.29
CA GLU A 6 -62.95 -35.35 -37.28
C GLU A 6 -61.62 -34.92 -37.92
N TYR A 7 -61.35 -33.62 -38.03
CA TYR A 7 -60.08 -33.15 -38.60
C TYR A 7 -58.89 -33.36 -37.65
N ILE A 8 -59.13 -33.32 -36.33
CA ILE A 8 -58.08 -33.49 -35.31
C ILE A 8 -57.62 -34.95 -35.21
N ARG A 9 -58.47 -35.93 -35.55
CA ARG A 9 -58.10 -37.36 -35.51
C ARG A 9 -57.23 -37.80 -36.69
N ALA A 10 -57.31 -37.12 -37.84
CA ALA A 10 -56.51 -37.47 -39.01
C ALA A 10 -55.06 -36.93 -38.96
N THR A 11 -54.80 -35.86 -38.20
CA THR A 11 -53.44 -35.28 -38.10
C THR A 11 -52.56 -35.92 -37.02
N VAL A 12 -53.15 -36.62 -36.05
CA VAL A 12 -52.40 -37.23 -34.94
C VAL A 12 -51.83 -38.61 -35.28
N VAL A 13 -52.37 -39.32 -36.29
CA VAL A 13 -51.92 -40.68 -36.62
C VAL A 13 -50.69 -40.70 -37.56
N VAL A 14 -50.45 -39.65 -38.34
CA VAL A 14 -49.31 -39.61 -39.28
C VAL A 14 -48.00 -39.15 -38.61
N CYS A 15 -48.06 -38.47 -37.46
CA CYS A 15 -46.85 -38.01 -36.75
C CYS A 15 -46.30 -39.03 -35.73
N ALA A 16 -47.04 -40.10 -35.41
CA ALA A 16 -46.63 -41.09 -34.41
C ALA A 16 -45.75 -42.22 -34.97
N CYS A 17 -45.74 -42.46 -36.29
CA CYS A 17 -44.90 -43.51 -36.89
C CYS A 17 -43.51 -43.05 -37.33
N CYS A 18 -43.24 -41.74 -37.39
CA CYS A 18 -41.90 -41.22 -37.72
C CYS A 18 -40.98 -41.06 -36.51
N LEU A 19 -41.50 -41.15 -35.29
CA LEU A 19 -40.72 -40.96 -34.05
C LEU A 19 -40.15 -42.25 -33.45
N VAL A 20 -40.43 -43.42 -34.03
CA VAL A 20 -39.92 -44.71 -33.51
C VAL A 20 -38.74 -45.27 -34.32
N LEU A 21 -38.41 -44.68 -35.47
CA LEU A 21 -37.29 -45.14 -36.31
C LEU A 21 -35.96 -44.41 -36.08
N GLN A 22 -35.91 -43.35 -35.28
CA GLN A 22 -34.64 -42.69 -34.90
C GLN A 22 -34.07 -43.18 -33.56
N ALA A 23 -34.83 -43.91 -32.75
CA ALA A 23 -34.36 -44.40 -31.46
C ALA A 23 -33.50 -45.68 -31.55
N VAL A 24 -33.41 -46.34 -32.71
CA VAL A 24 -32.68 -47.61 -32.88
C VAL A 24 -31.35 -47.45 -33.62
N ALA A 25 -31.10 -46.29 -34.25
CA ALA A 25 -29.82 -46.00 -34.92
C ALA A 25 -28.73 -45.52 -33.94
N ASP A 26 -29.10 -44.91 -32.81
CA ASP A 26 -28.15 -44.45 -31.78
C ASP A 26 -27.84 -45.49 -30.68
N ALA A 27 -28.46 -46.68 -30.73
CA ALA A 27 -28.26 -47.72 -29.72
C ALA A 27 -27.13 -48.74 -30.05
N GLN A 28 -26.48 -48.65 -31.21
CA GLN A 28 -25.38 -49.55 -31.60
C GLN A 28 -24.02 -48.87 -31.85
N SER A 29 -23.88 -47.58 -31.54
CA SER A 29 -22.58 -46.88 -31.60
C SER A 29 -21.93 -46.66 -30.22
N SER A 30 -22.49 -47.19 -29.13
CA SER A 30 -21.84 -47.26 -27.81
C SER A 30 -20.74 -48.33 -27.75
N ARG A 31 -19.89 -48.35 -28.78
CA ARG A 31 -18.62 -49.08 -28.80
C ARG A 31 -17.63 -48.26 -27.98
N SER A 32 -17.62 -48.49 -26.67
CA SER A 32 -16.54 -48.19 -25.71
C SER A 32 -15.52 -47.16 -26.21
N ARG A 33 -15.91 -45.89 -26.30
CA ARG A 33 -14.93 -44.81 -26.26
C ARG A 33 -14.60 -44.63 -24.78
N GLN A 34 -13.81 -45.57 -24.29
CA GLN A 34 -13.05 -45.40 -23.07
C GLN A 34 -12.20 -44.14 -23.35
N GLU A 35 -12.63 -42.99 -22.81
CA GLU A 35 -11.75 -41.85 -22.67
C GLU A 35 -10.53 -42.40 -21.94
N LYS A 36 -9.46 -42.67 -22.69
CA LYS A 36 -8.14 -42.72 -22.10
C LYS A 36 -8.01 -41.37 -21.42
N GLU A 37 -8.07 -41.36 -20.09
CA GLU A 37 -7.44 -40.29 -19.34
C GLU A 37 -6.05 -40.16 -19.94
N ASP A 38 -5.80 -39.02 -20.58
CA ASP A 38 -4.52 -38.68 -21.16
C ASP A 38 -3.58 -38.50 -19.98
N VAL A 39 -3.00 -39.61 -19.50
CA VAL A 39 -2.05 -39.63 -18.39
C VAL A 39 -0.80 -38.95 -18.91
N LEU A 40 -0.77 -37.62 -18.74
CA LEU A 40 0.36 -36.78 -19.08
C LEU A 40 1.59 -37.33 -18.36
N THR A 41 2.68 -37.44 -19.10
CA THR A 41 3.98 -37.79 -18.51
C THR A 41 4.41 -36.68 -17.55
N ASP A 42 5.20 -37.01 -16.52
CA ASP A 42 5.72 -36.03 -15.55
C ASP A 42 6.40 -34.85 -16.27
N ARG A 43 7.11 -35.12 -17.37
CA ARG A 43 7.76 -34.11 -18.21
C ARG A 43 6.77 -33.17 -18.91
N GLU A 44 5.61 -33.68 -19.36
CA GLU A 44 4.57 -32.85 -19.96
C GLU A 44 3.85 -31.99 -18.91
N LEU A 45 3.67 -32.53 -17.70
CA LEU A 45 3.16 -31.77 -16.55
C LEU A 45 4.12 -30.65 -16.16
N GLU A 46 5.42 -30.93 -16.05
CA GLU A 46 6.46 -29.92 -15.80
C GLU A 46 6.48 -28.82 -16.87
N MET A 47 6.37 -29.21 -18.15
CA MET A 47 6.35 -28.24 -19.26
C MET A 47 5.09 -27.37 -19.24
N ARG A 48 3.93 -27.93 -18.89
CA ARG A 48 2.68 -27.17 -18.70
C ARG A 48 2.79 -26.22 -17.51
N LEU A 49 3.38 -26.67 -16.40
CA LEU A 49 3.61 -25.85 -15.22
C LEU A 49 4.53 -24.66 -15.56
N SER A 50 5.67 -24.91 -16.19
CA SER A 50 6.60 -23.85 -16.61
C SER A 50 5.95 -22.83 -17.54
N LYS A 51 5.15 -23.26 -18.52
CA LYS A 51 4.40 -22.34 -19.39
C LYS A 51 3.38 -21.49 -18.61
N ALA A 52 2.70 -22.10 -17.64
CA ALA A 52 1.74 -21.38 -16.80
C ALA A 52 2.45 -20.36 -15.89
N GLU A 53 3.60 -20.71 -15.33
CA GLU A 53 4.45 -19.80 -14.56
C GLU A 53 4.94 -18.63 -15.42
N ASP A 54 5.45 -18.89 -16.62
CA ASP A 54 5.93 -17.84 -17.53
C ASP A 54 4.79 -16.88 -17.94
N ALA A 55 3.62 -17.43 -18.26
CA ALA A 55 2.44 -16.63 -18.61
C ALA A 55 2.00 -15.75 -17.43
N LEU A 56 1.93 -16.31 -16.22
CA LEU A 56 1.59 -15.59 -15.00
C LEU A 56 2.58 -14.43 -14.75
N VAL A 57 3.89 -14.71 -14.86
CA VAL A 57 4.94 -13.70 -14.67
C VAL A 57 4.82 -12.58 -15.71
N SER A 58 4.59 -12.95 -16.96
CA SER A 58 4.44 -12.00 -18.06
C SER A 58 3.24 -11.07 -17.85
N GLU A 59 2.07 -11.62 -17.54
CA GLU A 59 0.85 -10.83 -17.31
C GLU A 59 0.99 -9.90 -16.09
N TYR A 60 1.52 -10.40 -14.97
CA TYR A 60 1.73 -9.57 -13.78
C TYR A 60 2.68 -8.41 -14.05
N LYS A 61 3.78 -8.64 -14.78
CA LYS A 61 4.73 -7.59 -15.16
C LYS A 61 4.11 -6.57 -16.10
N ASP A 62 3.36 -7.01 -17.11
CA ASP A 62 2.67 -6.11 -18.05
C ASP A 62 1.67 -5.20 -17.33
N VAL A 63 0.84 -5.77 -16.45
CA VAL A 63 -0.13 -4.99 -15.66
C VAL A 63 0.59 -4.02 -14.70
N ALA A 64 1.64 -4.48 -14.01
CA ALA A 64 2.42 -3.62 -13.13
C ALA A 64 3.06 -2.44 -13.88
N MET A 65 3.60 -2.67 -15.07
CA MET A 65 4.18 -1.62 -15.92
C MET A 65 3.12 -0.65 -16.44
N LYS A 66 1.94 -1.13 -16.81
CA LYS A 66 0.82 -0.27 -17.22
C LYS A 66 0.38 0.66 -16.08
N LEU A 67 0.25 0.13 -14.85
CA LEU A 67 -0.07 0.92 -13.66
C LEU A 67 1.01 1.96 -13.37
N TYR A 68 2.28 1.57 -13.45
CA TYR A 68 3.42 2.49 -13.29
C TYR A 68 3.39 3.63 -14.31
N ASN A 69 3.21 3.29 -15.60
CA ASN A 69 3.14 4.27 -16.70
C ASN A 69 1.92 5.19 -16.59
N GLN A 70 0.86 4.76 -15.91
CA GLN A 70 -0.31 5.59 -15.60
C GLN A 70 -0.10 6.48 -14.35
N GLY A 71 1.06 6.40 -13.70
CA GLY A 71 1.37 7.13 -12.47
C GLY A 71 0.87 6.45 -11.19
N ASP A 72 0.20 5.29 -11.29
CA ASP A 72 -0.28 4.53 -10.13
C ASP A 72 0.82 3.60 -9.59
N LYS A 73 1.88 4.22 -9.08
CA LYS A 73 3.08 3.55 -8.58
C LYS A 73 2.78 2.66 -7.36
N GLU A 74 1.83 3.05 -6.52
CA GLU A 74 1.40 2.22 -5.38
C GLU A 74 0.81 0.89 -5.85
N LYS A 75 -0.14 0.92 -6.79
CA LYS A 75 -0.73 -0.32 -7.33
C LYS A 75 0.28 -1.14 -8.13
N SER A 76 1.15 -0.47 -8.88
CA SER A 76 2.26 -1.16 -9.58
C SER A 76 3.13 -1.94 -8.60
N MET A 77 3.58 -1.30 -7.52
CA MET A 77 4.39 -1.93 -6.49
C MET A 77 3.64 -3.07 -5.77
N ALA A 78 2.34 -2.92 -5.52
CA ALA A 78 1.50 -3.97 -4.94
C ALA A 78 1.44 -5.21 -5.85
N MET A 79 1.32 -5.04 -7.16
CA MET A 79 1.34 -6.14 -8.12
C MET A 79 2.68 -6.87 -8.15
N LEU A 80 3.80 -6.13 -8.12
CA LEU A 80 5.15 -6.73 -8.08
C LEU A 80 5.40 -7.48 -6.77
N ARG A 81 4.93 -6.95 -5.62
CA ARG A 81 5.00 -7.65 -4.33
C ARG A 81 4.24 -8.96 -4.36
N ARG A 82 3.02 -8.95 -4.89
CA ARG A 82 2.22 -10.17 -5.07
C ARG A 82 2.91 -11.19 -5.98
N LEU A 83 3.53 -10.74 -7.08
CA LEU A 83 4.30 -11.63 -7.95
C LEU A 83 5.50 -12.25 -7.23
N LYS A 84 6.21 -11.48 -6.40
CA LYS A 84 7.33 -11.96 -5.58
C LYS A 84 6.88 -12.99 -4.54
N GLU A 85 5.70 -12.83 -3.95
CA GLU A 85 5.11 -13.81 -3.04
C GLU A 85 4.76 -15.13 -3.75
N LEU A 86 4.22 -15.03 -4.97
CA LEU A 86 3.87 -16.20 -5.78
C LEU A 86 5.10 -16.95 -6.30
N ASN A 87 6.16 -16.22 -6.68
CA ASN A 87 7.40 -16.82 -7.14
C ASN A 87 8.63 -16.06 -6.58
N PRO A 88 9.13 -16.48 -5.39
CA PRO A 88 10.27 -15.84 -4.73
C PRO A 88 11.61 -16.00 -5.46
N ARG A 89 11.69 -16.90 -6.46
CA ARG A 89 12.92 -17.17 -7.21
C ARG A 89 13.13 -16.21 -8.38
N LEU A 90 12.14 -15.36 -8.69
CA LEU A 90 12.27 -14.35 -9.74
C LEU A 90 13.23 -13.24 -9.31
N GLU A 91 14.37 -13.20 -9.98
CA GLU A 91 15.38 -12.16 -9.78
C GLU A 91 14.89 -10.79 -10.29
N GLY A 92 15.43 -9.72 -9.71
CA GLY A 92 15.17 -8.33 -10.12
C GLY A 92 13.84 -7.72 -9.64
N LEU A 93 12.85 -8.52 -9.21
CA LEU A 93 11.58 -7.97 -8.68
C LEU A 93 11.81 -7.13 -7.40
N GLY A 94 12.73 -7.57 -6.55
CA GLY A 94 13.09 -6.81 -5.34
C GLY A 94 13.65 -5.43 -5.66
N ASP A 95 14.51 -5.35 -6.67
CA ASP A 95 15.15 -4.09 -7.09
C ASP A 95 14.13 -3.15 -7.74
N GLN A 96 13.22 -3.68 -8.57
CA GLN A 96 12.12 -2.89 -9.15
C GLN A 96 11.19 -2.33 -8.07
N ILE A 97 10.79 -3.14 -7.09
CA ILE A 97 9.98 -2.70 -5.95
C ILE A 97 10.71 -1.59 -5.19
N LYS A 98 12.02 -1.75 -4.94
CA LYS A 98 12.82 -0.76 -4.25
C LYS A 98 12.92 0.54 -5.04
N GLN A 99 13.15 0.46 -6.35
CA GLN A 99 13.22 1.61 -7.24
C GLN A 99 11.92 2.42 -7.21
N ILE A 100 10.77 1.76 -7.43
CA ILE A 100 9.46 2.44 -7.40
C ILE A 100 9.21 3.07 -6.03
N ASN A 101 9.63 2.39 -4.95
CA ASN A 101 9.51 2.94 -3.61
C ASN A 101 10.37 4.20 -3.40
N GLU A 102 11.64 4.21 -3.83
CA GLU A 102 12.48 5.41 -3.74
C GLU A 102 11.91 6.56 -4.57
N GLU A 103 11.40 6.29 -5.77
CA GLU A 103 10.74 7.30 -6.58
C GLU A 103 9.52 7.90 -5.87
N LEU A 104 8.69 7.07 -5.21
CA LEU A 104 7.57 7.55 -4.40
C LEU A 104 8.04 8.37 -3.19
N MET A 105 9.18 8.02 -2.60
CA MET A 105 9.78 8.73 -1.47
C MET A 105 10.37 10.08 -1.87
N ASP A 106 10.78 10.24 -3.12
CA ASP A 106 11.28 11.51 -3.67
C ASP A 106 10.14 12.37 -4.26
N GLU A 107 9.06 11.72 -4.72
CA GLU A 107 7.82 12.38 -5.10
C GLU A 107 7.08 12.98 -3.89
N ASN A 108 6.18 13.93 -4.16
CA ASN A 108 5.40 14.63 -3.14
C ASN A 108 6.22 15.39 -2.09
N ALA A 109 7.43 15.80 -2.45
CA ALA A 109 8.24 16.67 -1.61
C ALA A 109 7.56 18.03 -1.41
N ASN A 110 7.36 18.41 -0.15
CA ASN A 110 6.86 19.72 0.26
C ASN A 110 7.84 20.36 1.24
N GLU A 111 8.04 21.66 1.09
CA GLU A 111 8.90 22.45 1.98
C GLU A 111 8.04 23.32 2.91
N PHE A 112 8.47 23.38 4.16
CA PHE A 112 7.83 24.13 5.23
C PHE A 112 8.87 24.98 5.96
N ASP A 113 8.48 26.22 6.24
CA ASP A 113 9.21 27.09 7.15
C ASP A 113 8.61 26.95 8.54
N LEU A 114 9.19 26.06 9.36
CA LEU A 114 8.75 25.84 10.73
C LEU A 114 9.13 27.03 11.60
N ASP A 115 8.15 27.67 12.24
CA ASP A 115 8.42 28.76 13.18
C ASP A 115 8.80 28.19 14.55
N THR A 116 10.05 28.40 14.96
CA THR A 116 10.58 27.86 16.22
C THR A 116 9.90 28.43 17.47
N LYS A 117 9.12 29.50 17.35
CA LYS A 117 8.32 30.08 18.45
C LYS A 117 7.02 29.32 18.72
N LYS A 118 6.51 28.61 17.73
CA LYS A 118 5.27 27.85 17.87
C LYS A 118 5.55 26.57 18.66
N PRO A 119 4.55 26.06 19.39
CA PRO A 119 4.65 24.75 20.05
C PRO A 119 4.59 23.67 18.97
N TRP A 120 3.46 23.00 18.79
CA TRP A 120 3.26 22.00 17.74
C TRP A 120 2.69 22.62 16.47
N GLU A 121 3.37 22.41 15.35
CA GLU A 121 2.88 22.81 14.02
C GLU A 121 2.48 21.57 13.22
N SER A 122 1.26 21.59 12.68
CA SER A 122 0.73 20.52 11.84
C SER A 122 1.41 20.54 10.48
N ILE A 123 1.89 19.40 10.02
CA ILE A 123 2.60 19.26 8.73
C ILE A 123 1.72 18.56 7.68
N GLY A 124 1.07 17.46 8.06
CA GLY A 124 0.24 16.70 7.13
C GLY A 124 -0.19 15.35 7.69
N GLU A 125 -1.04 14.66 6.93
CA GLU A 125 -1.56 13.34 7.27
C GLU A 125 -0.60 12.25 6.78
N VAL A 126 -0.24 11.33 7.69
CA VAL A 126 0.57 10.15 7.38
C VAL A 126 -0.29 8.90 7.44
N SER A 127 0.04 7.91 6.63
CA SER A 127 -0.71 6.64 6.54
C SER A 127 0.01 5.52 7.28
N GLU A 128 -0.76 4.63 7.91
CA GLU A 128 -0.25 3.44 8.61
C GLU A 128 0.65 2.59 7.71
N ASP A 129 1.78 2.13 8.27
CA ASP A 129 2.78 1.28 7.62
C ASP A 129 3.39 1.82 6.32
N LYS A 130 3.15 3.11 6.01
CA LYS A 130 3.69 3.77 4.84
C LYS A 130 4.79 4.77 5.23
N PRO A 131 6.03 4.60 4.73
CA PRO A 131 7.15 5.42 5.16
C PRO A 131 7.05 6.88 4.66
N PHE A 132 7.65 7.81 5.38
CA PHE A 132 7.88 9.16 4.89
C PHE A 132 9.25 9.64 5.34
N ARG A 133 9.79 10.64 4.64
CA ARG A 133 11.12 11.19 4.90
C ARG A 133 10.99 12.64 5.33
N ILE A 134 11.69 13.01 6.40
CA ILE A 134 11.86 14.39 6.84
C ILE A 134 13.34 14.74 6.69
N GLN A 135 13.61 15.89 6.08
CA GLN A 135 14.91 16.54 6.08
C GLN A 135 14.76 17.93 6.69
N SER A 136 15.61 18.29 7.63
CA SER A 136 15.58 19.60 8.28
C SER A 136 16.94 20.28 8.23
N SER A 137 16.92 21.59 8.04
CA SER A 137 18.13 22.42 7.97
C SER A 137 17.86 23.84 8.47
N GLY A 138 18.92 24.51 8.86
CA GLY A 138 18.88 25.88 9.36
C GLY A 138 19.37 26.00 10.79
N GLU A 139 19.49 27.24 11.23
CA GLU A 139 19.96 27.60 12.56
C GLU A 139 18.95 28.54 13.20
N PHE A 140 18.76 28.40 14.50
CA PHE A 140 17.90 29.28 15.28
C PHE A 140 18.56 29.57 16.63
N LYS A 141 18.20 30.71 17.22
CA LYS A 141 18.69 31.12 18.54
C LYS A 141 17.73 30.64 19.60
N MET A 142 18.28 30.12 20.69
CA MET A 142 17.54 29.65 21.84
C MET A 142 18.05 30.37 23.10
N THR A 143 17.13 30.85 23.93
CA THR A 143 17.43 31.46 25.23
C THR A 143 16.59 30.80 26.30
N PHE A 144 17.26 30.13 27.23
CA PHE A 144 16.64 29.45 28.36
C PHE A 144 17.15 30.09 29.65
N ASN A 145 16.22 30.52 30.50
CA ASN A 145 16.51 31.07 31.81
C ASN A 145 15.78 30.23 32.85
N ALA A 146 16.49 29.73 33.85
CA ALA A 146 15.90 28.96 34.94
C ALA A 146 16.61 29.28 36.26
N THR A 147 15.82 29.32 37.33
CA THR A 147 16.33 29.31 38.70
C THR A 147 16.45 27.86 39.13
N VAL A 148 17.63 27.45 39.57
CA VAL A 148 17.92 26.06 39.94
C VAL A 148 18.34 25.99 41.40
N THR A 149 18.03 24.89 42.08
CA THR A 149 18.54 24.64 43.44
C THR A 149 19.91 23.96 43.36
N VAL A 150 20.53 23.68 44.51
CA VAL A 150 21.77 22.88 44.59
C VAL A 150 21.64 21.49 43.95
N ASP A 151 20.41 20.97 43.83
CA ASP A 151 20.09 19.69 43.20
C ASP A 151 19.91 19.79 41.68
N GLY A 152 19.94 21.00 41.10
CA GLY A 152 19.81 21.24 39.67
C GLY A 152 18.37 21.20 39.13
N LEU A 153 18.23 21.13 37.81
CA LEU A 153 16.94 21.00 37.11
C LEU A 153 16.58 19.53 36.94
N LYS A 154 15.48 19.11 37.55
CA LYS A 154 14.90 17.80 37.24
C LYS A 154 14.28 17.86 35.85
N PRO A 155 14.62 16.93 34.93
CA PRO A 155 13.89 16.80 33.68
C PRO A 155 12.45 16.45 34.04
N ASP A 156 11.52 17.30 33.62
CA ASP A 156 10.12 17.06 33.86
C ASP A 156 9.68 15.87 33.01
N LYS A 157 9.51 14.71 33.67
CA LYS A 157 9.07 13.46 33.03
C LYS A 157 7.63 13.56 32.52
N GLU A 158 6.86 14.53 33.00
CA GLU A 158 5.51 14.82 32.56
C GLU A 158 5.46 15.95 31.53
N SER A 159 6.57 16.68 31.32
CA SER A 159 6.61 17.73 30.31
C SER A 159 6.40 17.12 28.93
N LYS A 160 5.30 17.50 28.31
CA LYS A 160 5.04 17.22 26.90
C LYS A 160 5.99 18.01 25.99
N ASP A 161 6.70 18.99 26.55
CA ASP A 161 7.50 19.99 25.85
C ASP A 161 8.98 19.66 25.72
N TYR A 162 9.50 18.85 26.64
CA TYR A 162 10.86 18.36 26.59
C TYR A 162 10.88 16.83 26.61
N LEU A 163 11.51 16.22 25.61
CA LEU A 163 11.72 14.78 25.58
C LEU A 163 13.07 14.44 26.20
N PRO A 164 13.12 13.84 27.42
CA PRO A 164 14.38 13.47 28.04
C PRO A 164 15.13 12.46 27.17
N GLY A 165 16.43 12.69 26.96
CA GLY A 165 17.28 11.84 26.12
C GLY A 165 17.35 12.25 24.64
N ALA A 166 16.51 13.17 24.18
CA ALA A 166 16.73 13.86 22.91
C ALA A 166 17.59 15.13 23.13
N PRO A 167 18.46 15.51 22.18
CA PRO A 167 19.26 16.73 22.31
C PRO A 167 18.37 17.97 22.49
N LEU A 168 18.78 18.89 23.35
CA LEU A 168 18.11 20.17 23.52
C LEU A 168 18.17 20.96 22.20
N GLY A 169 17.05 21.54 21.78
CA GLY A 169 16.93 22.27 20.53
C GLY A 169 16.78 21.41 19.27
N CYS A 170 16.73 20.07 19.38
CA CYS A 170 16.48 19.24 18.20
C CYS A 170 15.02 19.29 17.75
N LEU A 171 14.77 19.02 16.46
CA LEU A 171 13.42 18.84 15.95
C LEU A 171 12.81 17.52 16.45
N LEU A 172 11.60 17.57 16.99
CA LEU A 172 10.78 16.43 17.38
C LEU A 172 9.60 16.29 16.43
N GLY A 173 9.19 15.04 16.21
CA GLY A 173 7.93 14.69 15.59
C GLY A 173 7.02 13.93 16.54
N VAL A 174 5.72 14.11 16.38
CA VAL A 174 4.69 13.27 17.01
C VAL A 174 3.58 13.04 16.00
N ILE A 175 2.99 11.85 16.04
CA ILE A 175 1.82 11.51 15.23
C ILE A 175 0.62 11.47 16.18
N VAL A 176 -0.43 12.21 15.83
CA VAL A 176 -1.67 12.26 16.58
C VAL A 176 -2.71 11.42 15.84
N THR A 177 -3.17 10.35 16.49
CA THR A 177 -4.20 9.44 15.95
C THR A 177 -5.46 9.59 16.81
N ASP A 178 -6.61 9.85 16.20
CA ASP A 178 -7.89 10.03 16.90
C ASP A 178 -7.83 11.05 18.05
N GLY A 179 -7.10 12.15 17.83
CA GLY A 179 -6.89 13.22 18.83
C GLY A 179 -5.93 12.85 19.97
N LYS A 180 -5.33 11.65 19.95
CA LYS A 180 -4.38 11.18 20.96
C LYS A 180 -2.95 11.27 20.43
N PRO A 181 -2.05 12.02 21.08
CA PRO A 181 -0.66 12.06 20.68
C PRO A 181 0.03 10.73 20.97
N GLY A 182 0.72 10.19 19.97
CA GLY A 182 1.63 9.06 20.12
C GLY A 182 2.92 9.45 20.86
N LYS A 183 3.90 8.53 20.86
CA LYS A 183 5.21 8.78 21.47
C LYS A 183 6.02 9.73 20.57
N PRO A 184 6.52 10.88 21.09
CA PRO A 184 7.39 11.75 20.32
C PRO A 184 8.71 11.08 19.95
N PHE A 185 9.27 11.46 18.81
CA PHE A 185 10.54 10.94 18.30
C PHE A 185 11.46 12.06 17.79
N PRO A 186 12.79 11.93 17.96
CA PRO A 186 13.73 12.92 17.43
C PRO A 186 13.87 12.78 15.92
N VAL A 187 13.67 13.88 15.19
CA VAL A 187 13.85 13.96 13.73
C VAL A 187 15.30 14.25 13.36
N LYS A 188 15.95 15.18 14.09
CA LYS A 188 17.29 15.69 13.77
C LYS A 188 17.35 16.23 12.33
N SER A 189 18.50 16.16 11.66
CA SER A 189 18.69 16.66 10.29
C SER A 189 18.00 15.80 9.23
N GLN A 190 17.90 14.49 9.44
CA GLN A 190 17.23 13.58 8.51
C GLN A 190 16.64 12.39 9.26
N LEU A 191 15.42 12.03 8.90
CA LEU A 191 14.74 10.84 9.40
C LEU A 191 13.89 10.21 8.30
N GLU A 192 13.96 8.89 8.19
CA GLU A 192 12.93 8.10 7.52
C GLU A 192 12.11 7.39 8.60
N HIS A 193 10.79 7.54 8.55
CA HIS A 193 9.90 7.04 9.58
C HIS A 193 8.73 6.27 8.97
N THR A 194 8.46 5.08 9.52
CA THR A 194 7.28 4.28 9.20
C THR A 194 6.33 4.29 10.40
N PRO A 195 5.17 4.93 10.28
CA PRO A 195 4.24 5.08 11.39
C PRO A 195 3.45 3.79 11.61
N LYS A 196 3.30 3.36 12.86
CA LYS A 196 2.50 2.17 13.22
C LYS A 196 0.99 2.39 13.13
N LYS A 197 0.55 3.64 13.03
CA LYS A 197 -0.83 4.07 12.89
C LYS A 197 -0.86 5.36 12.09
N GLY A 198 -1.89 5.54 11.27
CA GLY A 198 -2.12 6.79 10.55
C GLY A 198 -2.53 7.94 11.47
N GLY A 199 -2.40 9.16 10.97
CA GLY A 199 -2.82 10.38 11.66
C GLY A 199 -2.03 11.61 11.25
N THR A 200 -2.20 12.70 11.99
CA THR A 200 -1.55 13.97 11.66
C THR A 200 -0.15 14.04 12.26
N LEU A 201 0.85 14.29 11.42
CA LEU A 201 2.22 14.60 11.84
C LEU A 201 2.31 16.04 12.33
N PHE A 202 2.81 16.21 13.55
CA PHE A 202 3.17 17.50 14.13
C PHE A 202 4.67 17.56 14.40
N LEU A 203 5.25 18.75 14.20
CA LEU A 203 6.65 19.02 14.50
C LEU A 203 6.79 20.14 15.52
N LYS A 204 7.85 20.07 16.34
CA LYS A 204 8.29 21.16 17.22
C LYS A 204 9.76 21.07 17.59
N VAL A 205 10.31 22.13 18.16
CA VAL A 205 11.64 22.11 18.76
C VAL A 205 11.59 21.54 20.19
N ASN A 206 12.53 20.65 20.52
CA ASN A 206 12.71 20.07 21.86
C ASN A 206 13.29 21.11 22.83
N VAL A 207 12.44 21.86 23.53
CA VAL A 207 12.87 22.86 24.50
C VAL A 207 12.03 22.81 25.77
N PRO A 208 12.63 23.05 26.95
CA PRO A 208 11.88 23.23 28.18
C PRO A 208 10.87 24.37 28.08
N GLU A 209 9.84 24.31 28.91
CA GLU A 209 8.88 25.41 29.07
C GLU A 209 9.59 26.71 29.44
N GLY A 210 9.08 27.85 28.93
CA GLY A 210 9.66 29.17 29.14
C GLY A 210 10.89 29.47 28.28
N THR A 211 11.37 28.51 27.47
CA THR A 211 12.45 28.76 26.50
C THR A 211 11.97 29.66 25.38
N ARG A 212 12.73 30.71 25.08
CA ARG A 212 12.48 31.58 23.93
C ARG A 212 13.32 31.11 22.74
N CYS A 213 12.66 30.74 21.66
CA CYS A 213 13.29 30.41 20.38
C CYS A 213 13.06 31.54 19.37
N LEU A 214 14.09 31.88 18.59
CA LEU A 214 14.06 32.89 17.54
C LEU A 214 14.70 32.32 16.27
N GLY A 215 13.92 32.19 15.21
CA GLY A 215 14.37 31.72 13.91
C GLY A 215 13.34 30.79 13.26
N ARG A 216 13.71 30.26 12.10
CA ARG A 216 12.91 29.29 11.36
C ARG A 216 13.77 28.11 10.96
N ILE A 217 13.17 26.93 10.91
CA ILE A 217 13.82 25.71 10.43
C ILE A 217 13.16 25.35 9.10
N LYS A 218 13.97 25.15 8.06
CA LYS A 218 13.48 24.64 6.78
C LYS A 218 13.29 23.14 6.92
N VAL A 219 12.08 22.67 6.68
CA VAL A 219 11.71 21.26 6.75
C VAL A 219 11.19 20.83 5.39
N LYS A 220 11.82 19.83 4.80
CA LYS A 220 11.33 19.13 3.61
C LYS A 220 10.74 17.80 4.05
N VAL A 221 9.51 17.52 3.64
CA VAL A 221 8.85 16.23 3.88
C VAL A 221 8.41 15.62 2.56
N SER A 222 8.66 14.32 2.37
CA SER A 222 8.35 13.59 1.15
C SER A 222 7.93 12.14 1.44
N GLY A 223 7.47 11.42 0.42
CA GLY A 223 6.93 10.07 0.55
C GLY A 223 5.43 10.05 0.85
N TYR A 224 4.99 9.11 1.68
CA TYR A 224 3.57 8.86 1.93
C TYR A 224 2.99 9.81 2.99
N ILE A 225 2.98 11.10 2.66
CA ILE A 225 2.39 12.17 3.46
C ILE A 225 1.49 13.04 2.57
N GLN A 226 0.29 13.35 3.08
CA GLN A 226 -0.61 14.31 2.46
C GLN A 226 -0.53 15.62 3.21
N THR A 227 0.14 16.59 2.60
CA THR A 227 0.30 17.92 3.17
C THR A 227 -0.92 18.77 2.83
N SER A 228 -1.51 19.43 3.83
CA SER A 228 -2.54 20.42 3.55
C SER A 228 -1.83 21.65 2.95
N ARG A 229 -1.84 21.80 1.63
CA ARG A 229 -1.38 23.03 0.98
C ARG A 229 -2.10 24.23 1.62
N ARG A 230 -1.35 25.15 2.21
CA ARG A 230 -1.81 26.52 2.43
C ARG A 230 -1.23 27.41 1.35
#